data_AF-A0A1R2ARI1-F1
#
_entry.id   AF-A0A1R2ARI1-F1
#
_cell.length_a   1.000
_cell.length_b   1.000
_cell.length_c   1.000
_cell.angle_alpha   90.00
_cell.angle_beta   90.00
_cell.angle_gamma   90.00
#
_symmetry.space_group_name_H-M   'P 1'
#
loop_
_entity.id
_entity.type
_entity.pdbx_description
1 polymer ?
#
loop_
_entity_poly.entity_id
_entity_poly.type
_entity_poly.pdbx_seq_one_letter_code
_entity_poly.pdbx_strand_id
1 'polypeptide(L)'
;MGNCTLRDDNVQEVWCYLNKNFDRMSFRVKIDFDQYLAYQKFLEHLWEKFIFYRDKDQKSTIRYEMKHWVVKGAPNRIVKELIELIIPINNKECLEIYESMQKKIDESGIFEAEVEAFKGNPFFLSEEGKIAFRRLEFLAKYVLEIEYMDGFDKVLQLILWFFPEHEAYALTESLIRTEITTAKDFHGYFFRSSEEKHDMITKLTDKLCETGADKKLCMKILHEMVEDLFSGYLLPLYYPYILINFFVDGIEAIFRIAYSLFSLINYEEMTSSGQIRSEIQNKFSYVNFISIYANANLEAIFSKL
;
A
#
# COMPACT_ATOMS: atom_id res chain seq x y z
N MET A 1 -22.15 15.57 2.84
CA MET A 1 -22.14 15.35 4.29
C MET A 1 -23.10 14.22 4.59
N GLY A 2 -22.59 13.13 5.14
CA GLY A 2 -23.34 11.91 5.46
C GLY A 2 -22.37 10.90 6.03
N ASN A 3 -22.00 11.07 7.30
CA ASN A 3 -21.26 10.07 8.06
C ASN A 3 -22.24 8.94 8.38
N CYS A 4 -22.03 7.76 7.78
CA CYS A 4 -22.65 6.54 8.28
C CYS A 4 -21.58 5.77 9.03
N THR A 5 -21.43 6.09 10.32
CA THR A 5 -21.01 5.10 11.31
C THR A 5 -22.08 4.00 11.30
N LEU A 6 -21.71 2.77 10.96
CA LEU A 6 -22.51 1.62 11.38
C LEU A 6 -22.25 1.48 12.87
N ARG A 7 -23.01 2.22 13.68
CA ARG A 7 -23.16 1.90 15.10
C ARG A 7 -24.07 0.69 15.16
N ASP A 8 -23.47 -0.50 15.15
CA ASP A 8 -24.04 -1.57 15.95
C ASP A 8 -23.74 -1.19 17.41
N ASP A 9 -24.75 -1.16 18.28
CA ASP A 9 -24.62 -0.59 19.64
C ASP A 9 -23.61 -1.35 20.51
N ASN A 10 -23.10 -2.49 20.03
CA ASN A 10 -22.09 -3.33 20.68
C ASN A 10 -20.70 -3.29 20.01
N VAL A 11 -20.55 -2.68 18.82
CA VAL A 11 -19.28 -2.67 18.06
C VAL A 11 -18.98 -1.25 17.58
N GLN A 12 -18.01 -0.59 18.22
CA GLN A 12 -17.55 0.74 17.79
C GLN A 12 -16.53 0.63 16.66
N GLU A 13 -16.96 0.18 15.48
CA GLU A 13 -16.10 0.17 14.30
C GLU A 13 -16.20 1.50 13.53
N VAL A 14 -15.06 1.99 13.05
CA VAL A 14 -14.97 3.17 12.17
C VAL A 14 -14.58 2.72 10.77
N TRP A 15 -15.33 3.18 9.76
CA TRP A 15 -15.11 2.80 8.36
C TRP A 15 -14.80 4.01 7.46
N CYS A 16 -13.82 3.86 6.57
CA CYS A 16 -13.54 4.86 5.54
C CYS A 16 -14.54 4.73 4.39
N TYR A 17 -15.52 5.64 4.30
CA TYR A 17 -16.58 5.64 3.27
C TYR A 17 -16.07 5.87 1.82
N LEU A 18 -14.77 6.13 1.62
CA LEU A 18 -14.20 6.42 0.30
C LEU A 18 -14.17 5.21 -0.64
N ASN A 19 -14.45 3.99 -0.14
CA ASN A 19 -14.40 2.79 -0.96
C ASN A 19 -15.67 2.56 -1.83
N LYS A 20 -16.81 3.19 -1.49
CA LYS A 20 -18.01 3.16 -2.35
C LYS A 20 -18.05 4.30 -3.37
N ASN A 21 -17.34 5.39 -3.09
CA ASN A 21 -17.27 6.59 -3.92
C ASN A 21 -15.85 7.18 -3.84
N PHE A 22 -14.91 6.62 -4.62
CA PHE A 22 -13.68 7.35 -5.02
C PHE A 22 -14.04 8.50 -6.00
N ASP A 23 -15.15 9.19 -5.73
CA ASP A 23 -15.76 10.20 -6.55
C ASP A 23 -15.37 11.57 -5.96
N ARG A 24 -14.39 12.19 -6.63
CA ARG A 24 -14.23 13.65 -6.78
C ARG A 24 -13.74 14.52 -5.61
N MET A 25 -13.69 14.08 -4.35
CA MET A 25 -13.63 15.05 -3.24
C MET A 25 -12.24 15.54 -2.73
N SER A 26 -11.09 15.23 -3.34
CA SER A 26 -9.80 15.67 -2.74
C SER A 26 -8.63 15.97 -3.69
N PHE A 27 -8.88 16.45 -4.91
CA PHE A 27 -7.76 16.71 -5.84
C PHE A 27 -7.71 18.17 -6.31
N ARG A 28 -6.71 18.91 -5.80
CA ARG A 28 -6.26 20.21 -6.34
C ARG A 28 -5.02 20.06 -7.24
N VAL A 29 -4.84 18.90 -7.86
CA VAL A 29 -3.82 18.70 -8.91
C VAL A 29 -4.56 18.52 -10.22
N LYS A 30 -4.04 19.14 -11.27
CA LYS A 30 -4.60 19.18 -12.63
C LYS A 30 -4.43 17.79 -13.29
N ILE A 31 -5.08 16.79 -12.73
CA ILE A 31 -5.17 15.44 -13.29
C ILE A 31 -6.15 15.54 -14.44
N ASP A 32 -5.82 14.93 -15.58
CA ASP A 32 -6.82 14.60 -16.58
C ASP A 32 -7.67 13.44 -16.02
N PHE A 33 -8.63 13.78 -15.17
CA PHE A 33 -9.50 12.82 -14.49
C PHE A 33 -10.25 11.94 -15.49
N ASP A 34 -10.50 12.45 -16.69
CA ASP A 34 -11.14 11.72 -17.78
C ASP A 34 -10.23 10.59 -18.30
N GLN A 35 -8.91 10.82 -18.39
CA GLN A 35 -7.95 9.75 -18.71
C GLN A 35 -7.93 8.67 -17.64
N TYR A 36 -7.98 9.04 -16.36
CA TYR A 36 -8.03 8.07 -15.27
C TYR A 36 -9.32 7.23 -15.32
N LEU A 37 -10.49 7.86 -15.50
CA LEU A 37 -11.76 7.14 -15.63
C LEU A 37 -11.79 6.23 -16.86
N ALA A 38 -11.30 6.72 -18.00
CA ALA A 38 -11.19 5.91 -19.23
C ALA A 38 -10.28 4.69 -19.00
N TYR A 39 -9.19 4.87 -18.26
CA TYR A 39 -8.28 3.80 -17.92
C TYR A 39 -8.90 2.78 -16.94
N GLN A 40 -9.65 3.22 -15.92
CA GLN A 40 -10.40 2.31 -15.05
C GLN A 40 -11.43 1.48 -15.83
N LYS A 41 -12.16 2.08 -16.78
CA LYS A 41 -13.07 1.34 -17.68
C LYS A 41 -12.34 0.34 -18.57
N PHE A 42 -11.17 0.70 -19.09
CA PHE A 42 -10.33 -0.21 -19.85
C PHE A 42 -9.86 -1.40 -19.00
N LEU A 43 -9.45 -1.15 -17.76
CA LEU A 43 -9.09 -2.20 -16.81
C LEU A 43 -10.29 -3.11 -16.51
N GLU A 44 -11.49 -2.57 -16.33
CA GLU A 44 -12.69 -3.37 -16.11
C GLU A 44 -12.91 -4.35 -17.27
N HIS A 45 -12.81 -3.86 -18.50
CA HIS A 45 -12.92 -4.71 -19.69
C HIS A 45 -11.81 -5.77 -19.79
N LEU A 46 -10.58 -5.43 -19.39
CA LEU A 46 -9.47 -6.39 -19.34
C LEU A 46 -9.71 -7.48 -18.29
N TRP A 47 -10.16 -7.10 -17.10
CA TRP A 47 -10.38 -8.01 -15.98
C TRP A 47 -11.64 -8.84 -16.12
N GLU A 48 -12.67 -8.34 -16.81
CA GLU A 48 -13.82 -9.16 -17.23
C GLU A 48 -13.34 -10.37 -18.02
N LYS A 49 -12.50 -10.19 -19.04
CA LYS A 49 -11.95 -11.31 -19.82
C LYS A 49 -11.21 -12.31 -18.91
N PHE A 50 -10.39 -11.81 -17.99
CA PHE A 50 -9.66 -12.68 -17.06
C PHE A 50 -10.59 -13.50 -16.14
N ILE A 51 -11.65 -12.88 -15.62
CA ILE A 51 -12.64 -13.54 -14.75
C ILE A 51 -13.52 -14.54 -15.54
N PHE A 52 -13.91 -14.20 -16.77
CA PHE A 52 -14.79 -15.03 -17.62
C PHE A 52 -14.10 -16.29 -18.18
N TYR A 53 -12.78 -16.31 -18.33
CA TYR A 53 -12.05 -17.47 -18.87
C TYR A 53 -11.62 -18.51 -17.83
N ARG A 54 -12.11 -18.43 -16.58
CA ARG A 54 -11.73 -19.36 -15.51
C ARG A 54 -12.73 -20.49 -15.29
N ASP A 55 -12.25 -21.73 -15.42
CA ASP A 55 -12.83 -22.89 -14.74
C ASP A 55 -12.54 -22.78 -13.23
N LYS A 56 -13.57 -23.00 -12.41
CA LYS A 56 -13.59 -22.71 -10.96
C LYS A 56 -12.66 -23.58 -10.10
N ASP A 57 -11.95 -24.55 -10.67
CA ASP A 57 -11.46 -25.72 -9.93
C ASP A 57 -9.93 -25.77 -9.67
N GLN A 58 -9.12 -24.78 -10.04
CA GLN A 58 -7.66 -24.81 -9.79
C GLN A 58 -7.14 -23.58 -9.02
N LYS A 59 -6.95 -23.73 -7.69
CA LYS A 59 -6.44 -22.66 -6.81
C LYS A 59 -4.94 -22.35 -6.96
N SER A 60 -4.11 -23.32 -7.33
CA SER A 60 -2.64 -23.16 -7.38
C SER A 60 -2.15 -22.30 -8.55
N THR A 61 -2.90 -22.21 -9.64
CA THR A 61 -2.59 -21.37 -10.82
C THR A 61 -2.96 -19.90 -10.60
N ILE A 62 -3.83 -19.63 -9.62
CA ILE A 62 -4.44 -18.30 -9.42
C ILE A 62 -3.42 -17.23 -9.06
N ARG A 63 -2.47 -17.53 -8.17
CA ARG A 63 -1.50 -16.53 -7.67
C ARG A 63 -0.51 -16.09 -8.76
N TYR A 64 0.03 -17.04 -9.53
CA TYR A 64 0.97 -16.75 -10.62
C TYR A 64 0.30 -15.95 -11.75
N GLU A 65 -0.91 -16.35 -12.15
CA GLU A 65 -1.68 -15.62 -13.15
C GLU A 65 -2.04 -14.22 -12.66
N MET A 66 -2.55 -14.10 -11.43
CA MET A 66 -2.94 -12.82 -10.87
C MET A 66 -1.75 -11.87 -10.74
N LYS A 67 -0.55 -12.35 -10.39
CA LYS A 67 0.67 -11.53 -10.44
C LYS A 67 0.90 -10.92 -11.83
N HIS A 68 0.78 -11.71 -12.89
CA HIS A 68 0.92 -11.21 -14.27
C HIS A 68 -0.10 -10.12 -14.63
N TRP A 69 -1.34 -10.22 -14.13
CA TRP A 69 -2.41 -9.26 -14.41
C TRP A 69 -2.35 -8.02 -13.54
N VAL A 70 -2.05 -8.15 -12.25
CA VAL A 70 -1.95 -7.05 -11.29
C VAL A 70 -0.87 -6.03 -11.69
N VAL A 71 0.25 -6.50 -12.25
CA VAL A 71 1.31 -5.63 -12.80
C VAL A 71 0.75 -4.64 -13.83
N LYS A 72 -0.25 -5.06 -14.62
CA LYS A 72 -0.91 -4.23 -15.65
C LYS A 72 -2.00 -3.30 -15.09
N GLY A 73 -2.23 -3.33 -13.77
CA GLY A 73 -3.29 -2.58 -13.09
C GLY A 73 -4.53 -3.42 -12.83
N ALA A 74 -5.28 -3.06 -11.79
CA ALA A 74 -6.57 -3.64 -11.43
C ALA A 74 -7.62 -2.54 -11.22
N PRO A 75 -8.88 -2.74 -11.64
CA PRO A 75 -9.95 -1.82 -11.31
C PRO A 75 -10.04 -1.66 -9.81
N ASN A 76 -10.11 -0.42 -9.31
CA ASN A 76 -10.10 -0.17 -7.87
C ASN A 76 -11.23 -0.92 -7.15
N ARG A 77 -12.40 -1.03 -7.80
CA ARG A 77 -13.60 -1.69 -7.24
C ARG A 77 -13.42 -3.18 -6.96
N ILE A 78 -12.40 -3.84 -7.51
CA ILE A 78 -12.15 -5.27 -7.28
C ILE A 78 -10.89 -5.52 -6.45
N VAL A 79 -10.15 -4.49 -6.06
CA VAL A 79 -8.85 -4.64 -5.37
C VAL A 79 -9.01 -5.37 -4.04
N LYS A 80 -10.08 -5.07 -3.29
CA LYS A 80 -10.39 -5.77 -2.05
C LYS A 80 -10.58 -7.27 -2.30
N GLU A 81 -11.43 -7.63 -3.25
CA GLU A 81 -11.72 -9.01 -3.61
C GLU A 81 -10.47 -9.75 -4.11
N LEU A 82 -9.59 -9.07 -4.86
CA LEU A 82 -8.31 -9.65 -5.30
C LEU A 82 -7.37 -9.92 -4.11
N ILE A 83 -7.33 -9.04 -3.12
CA ILE A 83 -6.53 -9.26 -1.89
C ILE A 83 -7.10 -10.44 -1.10
N GLU A 84 -8.42 -10.54 -0.97
CA GLU A 84 -9.09 -11.68 -0.32
C GLU A 84 -8.86 -13.01 -1.05
N LEU A 85 -8.56 -12.99 -2.35
CA LEU A 85 -8.10 -14.18 -3.07
C LEU A 85 -6.65 -14.58 -2.73
N ILE A 86 -5.79 -13.62 -2.34
CA ILE A 86 -4.41 -13.86 -1.91
C ILE A 86 -4.41 -14.37 -0.47
N ILE A 87 -5.13 -13.67 0.40
CA ILE A 87 -5.24 -13.93 1.83
C ILE A 87 -6.72 -14.13 2.12
N PRO A 88 -7.22 -15.38 2.13
CA PRO A 88 -8.61 -15.65 2.45
C PRO A 88 -8.89 -15.29 3.92
N ILE A 89 -9.83 -14.37 4.14
CA ILE A 89 -10.27 -13.96 5.47
C ILE A 89 -11.66 -14.51 5.73
N ASN A 90 -11.85 -15.15 6.88
CA ASN A 90 -13.18 -15.53 7.36
C ASN A 90 -13.76 -14.37 8.18
N ASN A 91 -14.54 -13.49 7.52
CA ASN A 91 -15.05 -12.26 8.12
C ASN A 91 -15.73 -12.50 9.50
N LYS A 92 -16.59 -13.53 9.61
CA LYS A 92 -17.29 -13.82 10.88
C LYS A 92 -16.32 -14.13 12.02
N GLU A 93 -15.33 -14.98 11.77
CA GLU A 93 -14.33 -15.37 12.76
C GLU A 93 -13.44 -14.18 13.14
N CYS A 94 -13.03 -13.37 12.15
CA CYS A 94 -12.24 -12.17 12.38
C CYS A 94 -12.99 -11.14 13.22
N LEU A 95 -14.28 -10.96 12.98
CA LEU A 95 -15.13 -10.08 13.77
C LEU A 95 -15.24 -10.57 15.21
N GLU A 96 -15.49 -11.86 15.44
CA GLU A 96 -15.57 -12.44 16.79
C GLU A 96 -14.24 -12.28 17.57
N ILE A 97 -13.11 -12.48 16.89
CA ILE A 97 -11.76 -12.27 17.47
C ILE A 97 -11.58 -10.80 17.83
N TYR A 98 -11.88 -9.89 16.90
CA TYR A 98 -11.74 -8.46 17.09
C TYR A 98 -12.63 -7.94 18.24
N GLU A 99 -13.90 -8.35 18.30
CA GLU A 99 -14.83 -8.05 19.39
C GLU A 99 -14.30 -8.52 20.75
N SER A 100 -13.70 -9.71 20.81
CA SER A 100 -13.12 -10.24 22.05
C SER A 100 -11.94 -9.39 22.56
N MET A 101 -11.27 -8.66 21.67
CA MET A 101 -10.13 -7.79 21.98
C MET A 101 -10.55 -6.36 22.32
N GLN A 102 -11.79 -5.96 21.99
CA GLN A 102 -12.33 -4.63 22.25
C GLN A 102 -12.21 -4.24 23.73
N LYS A 103 -12.43 -5.19 24.64
CA LYS A 103 -12.25 -4.95 26.08
C LYS A 103 -10.81 -4.55 26.44
N LYS A 104 -9.80 -5.20 25.84
CA LYS A 104 -8.39 -4.87 26.05
C LYS A 104 -8.04 -3.49 25.48
N ILE A 105 -8.61 -3.16 24.33
CA ILE A 105 -8.48 -1.84 23.71
C ILE A 105 -9.04 -0.76 24.65
N ASP A 106 -10.26 -0.95 25.16
CA ASP A 106 -10.93 0.05 25.99
C ASP A 106 -10.21 0.26 27.34
N GLU A 107 -9.67 -0.81 27.94
CA GLU A 107 -8.89 -0.76 29.18
C GLU A 107 -7.49 -0.15 29.03
N SER A 108 -6.98 -0.01 27.79
CA SER A 108 -5.59 0.41 27.53
C SER A 108 -5.34 1.91 27.57
N GLY A 109 -6.36 2.76 27.43
CA GLY A 109 -6.21 4.22 27.41
C GLY A 109 -5.43 4.79 26.21
N ILE A 110 -5.24 4.02 25.14
CA ILE A 110 -4.46 4.41 23.93
C ILE A 110 -5.01 5.64 23.17
N PHE A 111 -6.18 6.15 23.57
CA PHE A 111 -6.87 7.26 22.90
C PHE A 111 -6.26 8.65 23.14
N GLU A 112 -5.15 8.78 23.88
CA GLU A 112 -4.54 10.10 24.20
C GLU A 112 -3.22 10.48 23.47
N ALA A 113 -2.55 9.60 22.71
CA ALA A 113 -1.20 9.85 22.16
C ALA A 113 -1.14 10.32 20.68
N GLU A 114 -0.54 11.47 20.34
CA GLU A 114 -0.47 11.97 18.95
C GLU A 114 0.03 10.92 17.93
N VAL A 115 -0.68 10.79 16.79
CA VAL A 115 -0.33 9.88 15.68
C VAL A 115 0.13 10.72 14.50
N GLU A 116 1.26 10.36 13.90
CA GLU A 116 1.65 10.94 12.62
C GLU A 116 0.74 10.40 11.50
N ALA A 117 -0.21 11.24 11.10
CA ALA A 117 -1.19 10.89 10.07
C ALA A 117 -0.54 10.63 8.71
N PHE A 118 -1.02 9.61 8.01
CA PHE A 118 -0.71 9.36 6.62
C PHE A 118 -1.14 10.58 5.77
N LYS A 119 -0.16 11.39 5.35
CA LYS A 119 -0.39 12.68 4.66
C LYS A 119 -1.17 12.56 3.34
N GLY A 120 -1.38 11.34 2.85
CA GLY A 120 -2.16 11.03 1.66
C GLY A 120 -3.67 10.87 1.87
N ASN A 121 -4.20 10.87 3.11
CA ASN A 121 -5.64 10.69 3.32
C ASN A 121 -6.21 11.54 4.48
N PRO A 122 -7.20 12.41 4.22
CA PRO A 122 -7.90 13.18 5.25
C PRO A 122 -8.55 12.35 6.36
N PHE A 123 -8.85 11.07 6.13
CA PHE A 123 -9.40 10.16 7.14
C PHE A 123 -8.48 10.05 8.37
N PHE A 124 -7.16 9.90 8.17
CA PHE A 124 -6.20 9.82 9.29
C PHE A 124 -5.95 11.17 9.97
N LEU A 125 -6.51 12.26 9.44
CA LEU A 125 -6.57 13.56 10.11
C LEU A 125 -7.80 13.70 11.01
N SER A 126 -8.83 12.87 10.82
CA SER A 126 -10.03 12.85 11.65
C SER A 126 -9.78 12.10 12.96
N GLU A 127 -10.55 12.42 14.00
CA GLU A 127 -10.44 11.72 15.29
C GLU A 127 -10.79 10.24 15.14
N GLU A 128 -11.80 9.92 14.32
CA GLU A 128 -12.21 8.55 14.07
C GLU A 128 -11.10 7.73 13.37
N GLY A 129 -10.42 8.30 12.37
CA GLY A 129 -9.32 7.62 11.70
C GLY A 129 -8.09 7.45 12.58
N LYS A 130 -7.76 8.45 13.42
CA LYS A 130 -6.70 8.31 14.44
C LYS A 130 -7.01 7.19 15.43
N ILE A 131 -8.25 7.14 15.93
CA ILE A 131 -8.69 6.12 16.88
C ILE A 131 -8.59 4.72 16.26
N ALA A 132 -9.14 4.53 15.06
CA ALA A 132 -9.09 3.24 14.36
C ALA A 132 -7.65 2.78 14.11
N PHE A 133 -6.76 3.69 13.70
CA PHE A 133 -5.36 3.36 13.51
C PHE A 133 -4.68 2.94 14.82
N ARG A 134 -4.91 3.66 15.92
CA ARG A 134 -4.30 3.31 17.22
C ARG A 134 -4.76 1.97 17.75
N ARG A 135 -6.04 1.64 17.56
CA ARG A 135 -6.56 0.33 17.93
C ARG A 135 -5.88 -0.77 17.12
N LEU A 136 -5.79 -0.60 15.80
CA LEU A 136 -5.06 -1.54 14.94
C LEU A 136 -3.58 -1.67 15.33
N GLU A 137 -2.90 -0.56 15.60
CA GLU A 137 -1.50 -0.53 16.06
C GLU A 137 -1.34 -1.22 17.42
N PHE A 138 -2.24 -0.96 18.37
CA PHE A 138 -2.26 -1.61 19.68
C PHE A 138 -2.44 -3.12 19.54
N LEU A 139 -3.39 -3.57 18.72
CA LEU A 139 -3.60 -4.98 18.46
C LEU A 139 -2.37 -5.61 17.82
N ALA A 140 -1.77 -4.97 16.82
CA ALA A 140 -0.55 -5.45 16.20
C ALA A 140 0.59 -5.59 17.24
N LYS A 141 0.85 -4.55 18.02
CA LYS A 141 1.96 -4.53 18.99
C LYS A 141 1.77 -5.49 20.17
N TYR A 142 0.58 -5.52 20.77
CA TYR A 142 0.37 -6.18 22.06
C TYR A 142 -0.37 -7.51 21.97
N VAL A 143 -1.07 -7.78 20.86
CA VAL A 143 -1.74 -9.07 20.64
C VAL A 143 -0.93 -9.97 19.71
N LEU A 144 -0.30 -9.40 18.69
CA LEU A 144 0.61 -10.15 17.80
C LEU A 144 2.07 -10.13 18.30
N GLU A 145 2.34 -9.45 19.41
CA GLU A 145 3.63 -9.38 20.10
C GLU A 145 4.80 -8.95 19.19
N ILE A 146 4.53 -8.04 18.25
CA ILE A 146 5.57 -7.51 17.36
C ILE A 146 6.28 -6.32 18.01
N GLU A 147 7.62 -6.31 17.94
CA GLU A 147 8.39 -5.10 18.22
C GLU A 147 8.05 -4.02 17.18
N TYR A 148 8.22 -2.75 17.57
CA TYR A 148 7.95 -1.63 16.68
C TYR A 148 8.84 -1.71 15.43
N MET A 149 8.23 -1.65 14.25
CA MET A 149 8.91 -1.70 12.96
C MET A 149 8.77 -0.37 12.24
N ASP A 150 9.88 0.34 12.03
CA ASP A 150 9.89 1.60 11.27
C ASP A 150 9.25 1.40 9.88
N GLY A 151 8.24 2.22 9.56
CA GLY A 151 7.48 2.22 8.31
C GLY A 151 6.29 1.26 8.26
N PHE A 152 6.14 0.35 9.23
CA PHE A 152 5.00 -0.57 9.29
C PHE A 152 3.69 0.14 9.62
N ASP A 153 3.76 1.22 10.40
CA ASP A 153 2.63 2.13 10.68
C ASP A 153 1.97 2.64 9.40
N LYS A 154 2.75 2.96 8.37
CA LYS A 154 2.22 3.41 7.07
C LYS A 154 1.51 2.27 6.33
N VAL A 155 2.00 1.03 6.44
CA VAL A 155 1.33 -0.15 5.86
C VAL A 155 0.01 -0.41 6.56
N LEU A 156 -0.03 -0.34 7.90
CA LEU A 156 -1.25 -0.46 8.68
C LEU A 156 -2.28 0.61 8.30
N GLN A 157 -1.85 1.88 8.17
CA GLN A 157 -2.70 2.96 7.67
C GLN A 157 -3.17 2.69 6.24
N LEU A 158 -2.32 2.16 5.36
CA LEU A 158 -2.72 1.82 4.01
C LEU A 158 -3.78 0.71 4.00
N ILE A 159 -3.62 -0.36 4.78
CA ILE A 159 -4.62 -1.43 4.86
C ILE A 159 -5.94 -0.89 5.44
N LEU A 160 -5.88 -0.15 6.55
CA LEU A 160 -7.05 0.45 7.21
C LEU A 160 -7.79 1.46 6.33
N TRP A 161 -7.12 2.03 5.33
CA TRP A 161 -7.79 2.87 4.33
C TRP A 161 -8.76 2.06 3.46
N PHE A 162 -8.41 0.81 3.12
CA PHE A 162 -9.20 -0.01 2.18
C PHE A 162 -10.08 -1.04 2.85
N PHE A 163 -9.82 -1.38 4.11
CA PHE A 163 -10.51 -2.44 4.84
C PHE A 163 -11.16 -1.89 6.13
N PRO A 164 -12.34 -2.42 6.52
CA PRO A 164 -12.84 -2.33 7.90
C PRO A 164 -11.76 -2.76 8.91
N GLU A 165 -11.87 -2.29 10.15
CA GLU A 165 -10.84 -2.46 11.17
C GLU A 165 -10.59 -3.93 11.51
N HIS A 166 -11.66 -4.73 11.62
CA HIS A 166 -11.54 -6.17 11.89
C HIS A 166 -10.89 -6.94 10.72
N GLU A 167 -11.19 -6.58 9.47
CA GLU A 167 -10.54 -7.15 8.29
C GLU A 167 -9.09 -6.66 8.17
N ALA A 168 -8.82 -5.39 8.50
CA ALA A 168 -7.48 -4.83 8.52
C ALA A 168 -6.60 -5.52 9.58
N TYR A 169 -7.16 -5.81 10.75
CA TYR A 169 -6.50 -6.63 11.77
C TYR A 169 -6.24 -8.04 11.25
N ALA A 170 -7.21 -8.71 10.65
CA ALA A 170 -7.03 -10.07 10.11
C ALA A 170 -5.99 -10.12 8.98
N LEU A 171 -5.96 -9.12 8.11
CA LEU A 171 -4.91 -8.95 7.10
C LEU A 171 -3.55 -8.75 7.75
N THR A 172 -3.46 -7.85 8.73
CA THR A 172 -2.23 -7.57 9.47
C THR A 172 -1.70 -8.81 10.17
N GLU A 173 -2.58 -9.53 10.87
CA GLU A 173 -2.30 -10.81 11.51
C GLU A 173 -1.84 -11.84 10.48
N SER A 174 -2.49 -11.92 9.33
CA SER A 174 -2.05 -12.80 8.24
C SER A 174 -0.68 -12.36 7.71
N LEU A 175 -0.42 -11.06 7.52
CA LEU A 175 0.89 -10.57 7.06
C LEU A 175 2.01 -10.89 8.05
N ILE A 176 1.72 -10.90 9.35
CA ILE A 176 2.69 -11.20 10.41
C ILE A 176 2.86 -12.71 10.62
N ARG A 177 1.76 -13.46 10.73
CA ARG A 177 1.75 -14.88 11.08
C ARG A 177 1.99 -15.80 9.90
N THR A 178 1.53 -15.41 8.71
CA THR A 178 1.62 -16.30 7.57
C THR A 178 3.02 -16.22 7.00
N GLU A 179 3.87 -17.18 7.36
CA GLU A 179 4.94 -17.63 6.46
C GLU A 179 4.27 -18.27 5.24
N ILE A 180 3.73 -17.49 4.28
CA ILE A 180 3.28 -18.06 3.00
C ILE A 180 4.52 -18.50 2.21
N THR A 181 5.04 -19.65 2.64
CA THR A 181 5.74 -20.70 1.91
C THR A 181 6.21 -20.26 0.52
N THR A 182 7.53 -20.03 0.45
CA THR A 182 8.42 -19.60 -0.66
C THR A 182 8.74 -18.12 -0.82
N ALA A 183 8.11 -17.17 -0.12
CA ALA A 183 8.52 -15.76 -0.15
C ALA A 183 9.30 -15.35 1.12
N LYS A 184 10.63 -15.48 1.09
CA LYS A 184 11.54 -14.89 2.09
C LYS A 184 11.52 -13.34 2.10
N ASP A 185 10.84 -12.73 1.12
CA ASP A 185 11.02 -11.32 0.76
C ASP A 185 9.94 -10.36 1.28
N PHE A 186 8.82 -10.85 1.83
CA PHE A 186 7.79 -9.98 2.44
C PHE A 186 8.15 -9.58 3.87
N HIS A 187 8.65 -10.53 4.66
CA HIS A 187 8.84 -10.39 6.11
C HIS A 187 10.16 -9.73 6.48
N GLY A 188 11.17 -9.78 5.60
CA GLY A 188 12.50 -9.25 5.94
C GLY A 188 12.50 -7.74 6.16
N TYR A 189 11.96 -6.94 5.24
CA TYR A 189 12.25 -5.50 5.26
C TYR A 189 11.82 -4.77 6.53
N PHE A 190 10.58 -4.95 7.01
CA PHE A 190 10.13 -4.22 8.20
C PHE A 190 10.81 -4.71 9.49
N PHE A 191 11.20 -5.98 9.55
CA PHE A 191 11.95 -6.60 10.65
C PHE A 191 13.48 -6.45 10.53
N ARG A 192 13.98 -5.98 9.38
CA ARG A 192 15.41 -5.76 9.14
C ARG A 192 15.91 -4.56 9.94
N SER A 193 17.17 -4.63 10.31
CA SER A 193 17.87 -3.50 10.94
C SER A 193 17.87 -2.27 10.01
N SER A 194 17.97 -1.07 10.57
CA SER A 194 18.07 0.17 9.79
C SER A 194 19.25 0.15 8.82
N GLU A 195 20.33 -0.55 9.16
CA GLU A 195 21.50 -0.74 8.29
C GLU A 195 21.16 -1.57 7.04
N GLU A 196 20.47 -2.69 7.21
CA GLU A 196 20.03 -3.51 6.08
C GLU A 196 19.02 -2.79 5.18
N LYS A 197 18.09 -2.02 5.77
CA LYS A 197 17.16 -1.16 5.03
C LYS A 197 17.94 -0.12 4.19
N HIS A 198 18.93 0.51 4.80
CA HIS A 198 19.80 1.49 4.15
C HIS A 198 20.62 0.90 3.00
N ASP A 199 21.15 -0.31 3.17
CA ASP A 199 21.90 -1.03 2.13
C ASP A 199 21.04 -1.35 0.91
N MET A 200 19.78 -1.77 1.12
CA MET A 200 18.84 -2.02 0.02
C MET A 200 18.55 -0.74 -0.77
N ILE A 201 18.32 0.38 -0.09
CA ILE A 201 18.09 1.67 -0.73
C ILE A 201 19.36 2.17 -1.44
N THR A 202 20.54 1.94 -0.87
CA THR A 202 21.82 2.30 -1.49
C THR A 202 22.03 1.56 -2.81
N LYS A 203 21.76 0.25 -2.86
CA LYS A 203 21.84 -0.54 -4.10
C LYS A 203 20.88 -0.04 -5.17
N LEU A 204 19.65 0.32 -4.78
CA LEU A 204 18.69 0.93 -5.71
C LEU A 204 19.21 2.29 -6.22
N THR A 205 19.77 3.09 -5.32
CA THR A 205 20.34 4.40 -5.63
C THR A 205 21.48 4.26 -6.62
N ASP A 206 22.42 3.33 -6.40
CA ASP A 206 23.56 3.08 -7.28
C ASP A 206 23.11 2.78 -8.70
N LYS A 207 22.10 1.93 -8.85
CA LYS A 207 21.51 1.61 -10.15
C LYS A 207 20.88 2.81 -10.85
N LEU A 208 20.24 3.70 -10.09
CA LEU A 208 19.63 4.94 -10.62
C LEU A 208 20.65 6.05 -10.87
N CYS A 209 21.84 6.00 -10.26
CA CYS A 209 22.86 7.04 -10.37
C CYS A 209 23.95 6.72 -11.41
N GLU A 210 23.96 5.53 -12.02
CA GLU A 210 24.80 5.21 -13.20
C GLU A 210 24.63 6.22 -14.35
N THR A 211 23.52 6.94 -14.34
CA THR A 211 23.06 7.93 -15.31
C THR A 211 23.31 9.39 -14.89
N GLY A 212 24.18 9.67 -13.91
CA GLY A 212 24.64 11.05 -13.60
C GLY A 212 23.88 11.82 -12.53
N ALA A 213 23.02 11.18 -11.74
CA ALA A 213 22.28 11.83 -10.64
C ALA A 213 23.16 12.15 -9.41
N ASP A 214 22.80 13.17 -8.62
CA ASP A 214 23.35 13.34 -7.27
C ASP A 214 22.91 12.19 -6.37
N LYS A 215 23.82 11.23 -6.15
CA LYS A 215 23.60 10.04 -5.33
C LYS A 215 23.05 10.35 -3.94
N LYS A 216 23.47 11.43 -3.29
CA LYS A 216 22.96 11.79 -1.95
C LYS A 216 21.51 12.23 -2.02
N LEU A 217 21.16 13.04 -3.02
CA LEU A 217 19.79 13.50 -3.21
C LEU A 217 18.86 12.35 -3.60
N CYS A 218 19.29 11.47 -4.50
CA CYS A 218 18.52 10.29 -4.91
C CYS A 218 18.27 9.35 -3.74
N MET A 219 19.32 9.06 -2.95
CA MET A 219 19.20 8.21 -1.77
C MET A 219 18.18 8.78 -0.79
N LYS A 220 18.27 10.08 -0.47
CA LYS A 220 17.32 10.76 0.43
C LYS A 220 15.88 10.60 -0.05
N ILE A 221 15.62 10.77 -1.35
CA ILE A 221 14.26 10.71 -1.90
C ILE A 221 13.74 9.28 -1.95
N LEU A 222 14.59 8.29 -2.21
CA LEU A 222 14.20 6.90 -2.15
C LEU A 222 13.82 6.48 -0.72
N HIS A 223 14.55 6.95 0.29
CA HIS A 223 14.15 6.81 1.70
C HIS A 223 12.76 7.43 1.92
N GLU A 224 12.55 8.71 1.55
CA GLU A 224 11.24 9.37 1.66
C GLU A 224 10.12 8.57 0.95
N MET A 225 10.37 8.06 -0.27
CA MET A 225 9.38 7.29 -1.03
C MET A 225 9.02 5.94 -0.38
N VAL A 226 10.02 5.20 0.10
CA VAL A 226 9.82 3.85 0.64
C VAL A 226 9.24 3.92 2.05
N GLU A 227 9.77 4.79 2.90
CA GLU A 227 9.34 4.93 4.31
C GLU A 227 7.96 5.58 4.43
N ASP A 228 7.64 6.59 3.61
CA ASP A 228 6.32 7.23 3.61
C ASP A 228 5.33 6.59 2.63
N LEU A 229 5.63 5.42 2.04
CA LEU A 229 4.81 4.75 1.01
C LEU A 229 4.33 5.72 -0.09
N PHE A 230 5.23 6.53 -0.63
CA PHE A 230 5.00 7.51 -1.69
C PHE A 230 4.05 8.65 -1.31
N SER A 231 3.85 8.90 -0.02
CA SER A 231 3.07 10.05 0.44
C SER A 231 3.67 11.35 -0.07
N GLY A 232 2.83 12.20 -0.68
CA GLY A 232 3.28 13.42 -1.34
C GLY A 232 3.91 13.23 -2.72
N TYR A 233 4.18 12.00 -3.18
CA TYR A 233 4.63 11.72 -4.56
C TYR A 233 3.48 11.27 -5.44
N LEU A 234 2.61 10.42 -4.91
CA LEU A 234 1.47 9.87 -5.62
C LEU A 234 0.15 10.41 -5.08
N LEU A 235 -0.81 10.51 -5.99
CA LEU A 235 -2.18 10.88 -5.66
C LEU A 235 -2.92 9.70 -5.01
N PRO A 236 -3.82 9.96 -4.05
CA PRO A 236 -4.66 8.96 -3.39
C PRO A 236 -5.26 7.87 -4.29
N LEU A 237 -5.68 8.21 -5.50
CA LEU A 237 -6.31 7.28 -6.44
C LEU A 237 -5.38 6.18 -7.00
N TYR A 238 -4.06 6.27 -6.77
CA TYR A 238 -3.07 5.27 -7.18
C TYR A 238 -2.71 4.29 -6.05
N TYR A 239 -3.14 4.54 -4.81
CA TYR A 239 -2.88 3.65 -3.69
C TYR A 239 -3.52 2.26 -3.77
N PRO A 240 -4.66 2.05 -4.46
CA PRO A 240 -5.15 0.70 -4.73
C PRO A 240 -4.15 -0.13 -5.52
N TYR A 241 -3.41 0.49 -6.47
CA TYR A 241 -2.36 -0.18 -7.23
C TYR A 241 -1.16 -0.53 -6.36
N ILE A 242 -0.73 0.40 -5.50
CA ILE A 242 0.35 0.15 -4.52
C ILE A 242 -0.04 -1.03 -3.63
N LEU A 243 -1.26 -1.02 -3.10
CA LEU A 243 -1.75 -2.03 -2.16
C LEU A 243 -1.81 -3.43 -2.78
N ILE A 244 -2.41 -3.59 -3.96
CA ILE A 244 -2.52 -4.92 -4.58
C ILE A 244 -1.14 -5.47 -4.98
N ASN A 245 -0.24 -4.63 -5.51
CA ASN A 245 1.10 -5.08 -5.86
C ASN A 245 1.90 -5.42 -4.59
N PHE A 246 1.70 -4.69 -3.50
CA PHE A 246 2.27 -5.03 -2.19
C PHE A 246 1.79 -6.40 -1.72
N PHE A 247 0.50 -6.73 -1.76
CA PHE A 247 0.04 -8.08 -1.36
C PHE A 247 0.51 -9.20 -2.29
N VAL A 248 0.83 -8.90 -3.55
CA VAL A 248 1.34 -9.88 -4.53
C VAL A 248 2.84 -10.13 -4.36
N ASP A 249 3.65 -9.05 -4.32
CA ASP A 249 5.11 -9.07 -4.42
C ASP A 249 5.84 -8.50 -3.19
N GLY A 250 5.11 -8.09 -2.17
CA GLY A 250 5.67 -7.54 -0.93
C GLY A 250 6.42 -6.24 -1.10
N ILE A 251 7.53 -6.11 -0.37
CA ILE A 251 8.34 -4.90 -0.41
C ILE A 251 9.01 -4.70 -1.77
N GLU A 252 9.24 -5.76 -2.55
CA GLU A 252 9.80 -5.65 -3.90
C GLU A 252 8.91 -4.74 -4.77
N ALA A 253 7.58 -4.82 -4.62
CA ALA A 253 6.66 -3.91 -5.29
C ALA A 253 6.96 -2.44 -4.93
N ILE A 254 7.21 -2.14 -3.66
CA ILE A 254 7.52 -0.77 -3.21
C ILE A 254 8.82 -0.28 -3.87
N PHE A 255 9.89 -1.07 -3.83
CA PHE A 255 11.15 -0.70 -4.51
C PHE A 255 10.97 -0.53 -6.03
N ARG A 256 10.12 -1.36 -6.66
CA ARG A 256 9.82 -1.32 -8.09
C ARG A 256 9.00 -0.09 -8.46
N ILE A 257 8.04 0.32 -7.63
CA ILE A 257 7.31 1.57 -7.78
C ILE A 257 8.29 2.75 -7.64
N ALA A 258 9.12 2.76 -6.60
CA ALA A 258 10.12 3.82 -6.38
C ALA A 258 11.04 4.00 -7.59
N TYR A 259 11.65 2.91 -8.06
CA TYR A 259 12.49 2.89 -9.26
C TYR A 259 11.75 3.45 -10.49
N SER A 260 10.50 3.02 -10.69
CA SER A 260 9.72 3.40 -11.86
C SER A 260 9.36 4.88 -11.83
N LEU A 261 9.01 5.42 -10.67
CA LEU A 261 8.77 6.86 -10.50
C LEU A 261 10.02 7.68 -10.75
N PHE A 262 11.17 7.23 -10.23
CA PHE A 262 12.44 7.90 -10.43
C PHE A 262 12.88 7.89 -11.89
N SER A 263 12.58 6.82 -12.62
CA SER A 263 12.89 6.67 -14.05
C SER A 263 12.01 7.53 -14.97
N LEU A 264 10.93 8.15 -14.45
CA LEU A 264 10.08 9.06 -15.24
C LEU A 264 10.72 10.44 -15.46
N ILE A 265 11.70 10.81 -14.64
CA ILE A 265 12.21 12.18 -14.57
C ILE A 265 13.68 12.23 -15.00
N ASN A 266 14.11 13.38 -15.52
CA ASN A 266 15.53 13.65 -15.70
C ASN A 266 16.04 14.38 -14.46
N TYR A 267 16.94 13.76 -13.71
CA TYR A 267 17.48 14.27 -12.45
C TYR A 267 18.81 15.02 -12.59
N GLU A 268 19.42 15.08 -13.77
CA GLU A 268 20.74 15.71 -13.99
C GLU A 268 20.78 17.19 -13.56
N GLU A 269 19.65 17.90 -13.67
CA GLU A 269 19.55 19.33 -13.36
C GLU A 269 18.83 19.62 -12.03
N MET A 270 18.47 18.58 -11.26
CA MET A 270 17.65 18.73 -10.05
C MET A 270 18.52 18.86 -8.80
N THR A 271 18.21 19.86 -7.97
CA THR A 271 19.01 20.23 -6.79
C THR A 271 18.27 20.06 -5.47
N SER A 272 16.99 19.70 -5.52
CA SER A 272 16.15 19.57 -4.32
C SER A 272 15.10 18.48 -4.43
N SER A 273 14.68 17.92 -3.29
CA SER A 273 13.60 16.93 -3.22
C SER A 273 12.26 17.50 -3.69
N GLY A 274 12.02 18.80 -3.48
CA GLY A 274 10.82 19.49 -3.97
C GLY A 274 10.72 19.53 -5.50
N GLN A 275 11.84 19.76 -6.20
CA GLN A 275 11.88 19.72 -7.67
C GLN A 275 11.59 18.31 -8.19
N ILE A 276 12.23 17.29 -7.62
CA ILE A 276 12.00 15.89 -8.00
C ILE A 276 10.55 15.49 -7.77
N ARG A 277 9.98 15.82 -6.61
CA ARG A 277 8.57 15.53 -6.30
C ARG A 277 7.63 16.21 -7.29
N SER A 278 7.84 17.49 -7.57
CA SER A 278 7.02 18.22 -8.54
C SER A 278 7.14 17.64 -9.94
N GLU A 279 8.34 17.23 -10.35
CA GLU A 279 8.55 16.67 -11.69
C GLU A 279 7.88 15.31 -11.83
N ILE A 280 7.98 14.45 -10.81
CA ILE A 280 7.28 13.16 -10.78
C ILE A 280 5.79 13.41 -10.93
N GLN A 281 5.21 14.32 -10.14
CA GLN A 281 3.79 14.66 -10.21
C GLN A 281 3.38 15.21 -11.60
N ASN A 282 4.23 16.01 -12.23
CA ASN A 282 3.97 16.60 -13.54
C ASN A 282 4.08 15.58 -14.69
N LYS A 283 5.02 14.64 -14.60
CA LYS A 283 5.29 13.64 -15.64
C LYS A 283 4.54 12.33 -15.44
N PHE A 284 3.91 12.13 -14.28
CA PHE A 284 3.19 10.92 -13.98
C PHE A 284 2.05 10.70 -14.99
N SER A 285 2.20 9.65 -15.80
CA SER A 285 1.16 9.08 -16.64
C SER A 285 1.06 7.61 -16.27
N TYR A 286 -0.15 7.15 -15.96
CA TYR A 286 -0.36 5.78 -15.49
C TYR A 286 0.10 4.73 -16.52
N VAL A 287 -0.09 5.01 -17.81
CA VAL A 287 0.32 4.12 -18.91
C VAL A 287 1.85 4.04 -19.00
N ASN A 288 2.53 5.18 -18.95
CA ASN A 288 4.00 5.21 -19.00
C ASN A 288 4.61 4.56 -17.76
N PHE A 289 4.04 4.84 -16.59
CA PHE A 289 4.44 4.27 -15.32
C PHE A 289 4.34 2.74 -15.33
N ILE A 290 3.22 2.16 -15.76
CA ILE A 290 3.07 0.70 -15.84
C ILE A 290 4.05 0.07 -16.81
N SER A 291 4.29 0.72 -17.96
CA SER A 291 5.28 0.23 -18.93
C SER A 291 6.67 0.13 -18.30
N ILE A 292 7.09 1.13 -17.53
CA ILE A 292 8.37 1.11 -16.81
C ILE A 292 8.35 0.03 -15.71
N TYR A 293 7.29 -0.01 -14.90
CA TYR A 293 7.15 -0.96 -13.78
C TYR A 293 7.20 -2.42 -14.23
N ALA A 294 6.52 -2.75 -15.33
CA ALA A 294 6.51 -4.11 -15.88
C ALA A 294 7.89 -4.56 -16.39
N ASN A 295 8.72 -3.61 -16.84
CA ASN A 295 10.06 -3.87 -17.38
C ASN A 295 11.20 -3.63 -16.38
N ALA A 296 10.88 -3.14 -15.17
CA ALA A 296 11.88 -2.91 -14.13
C ALA A 296 12.41 -4.26 -13.61
N ASN A 297 13.61 -4.63 -14.06
CA ASN A 297 14.34 -5.77 -13.52
C ASN A 297 15.11 -5.35 -12.26
N LEU A 298 14.61 -5.73 -11.08
CA LEU A 298 15.28 -5.47 -9.79
C LEU A 298 16.13 -6.65 -9.29
N GLU A 299 16.44 -7.65 -10.13
CA GLU A 299 17.25 -8.82 -9.75
C GLU A 299 18.59 -8.40 -9.12
N ALA A 300 19.21 -7.30 -9.53
CA ALA A 300 20.44 -6.81 -8.89
C ALA A 300 20.29 -6.40 -7.40
N ILE A 301 19.08 -5.99 -6.98
CA ILE A 301 18.78 -5.55 -5.61
C ILE A 301 18.39 -6.74 -4.74
N PHE A 302 17.64 -7.70 -5.30
CA PHE A 302 17.06 -8.83 -4.56
C PHE A 302 17.78 -10.18 -4.76
N SER A 303 18.71 -10.33 -5.72
CA SER A 303 19.45 -11.59 -6.00
C SER A 303 20.42 -12.05 -4.90
N LYS A 304 20.52 -11.32 -3.79
CA LYS A 304 21.33 -11.66 -2.61
C LYS A 304 20.58 -11.51 -1.28
N LEU A 305 19.24 -11.41 -1.31
CA LEU A 305 18.40 -11.52 -0.11
C LEU A 305 18.10 -12.98 0.22
#